data_AF-A0A7Y5U0L1-F1
#
_entry.id   AF-A0A7Y5U0L1-F1
#
_cell.length_a   1.000
_cell.length_b   1.000
_cell.length_c   1.000
_cell.angle_alpha   90.00
_cell.angle_beta   90.00
_cell.angle_gamma   90.00
#
_symmetry.space_group_name_H-M   'P 1'
#
loop_
_entity.id
_entity.type
_entity.pdbx_description
1 polymer ?
#
loop_
_entity_poly.entity_id
_entity_poly.type
_entity_poly.pdbx_seq_one_letter_code
_entity_poly.pdbx_strand_id
1 'polypeptide(L)'
;MLIYRDDHRRVRTADALARVADRRGAADPEATLSFFIDVAELEAAVVDALSPERDALDPIARAMRDATRAAAGEVRLPDGRLIGDDDADTRQGSDARTAVRQAIDFISREPLPDTLPMRVSEGYAYYALFPETYAFSADRFWTAVRPARMAVIGIRSIGTGLSAIVAERLRAKGCETWSCTVRPRGHPFDRRLALRHDVEDAWRLEADRGSVFAVVDEGPGLSGSSFAAVVEAIERFGVAGDRIVLFPSWDPDPARLKSERARTVWEHHVRWCTDARETGLTPSQLCEMRDDWIDFAAGAWRATICGDERNWPAAHPQHERWKIAAPRERRIVRFAGLGRYGTAARDRAAALCDLGVGAPPGPLRHGFLELPFVPGTPLAACGSVSDAVAVGTYLGTVARAFPRQEPADAAALAQVIETNLRELVGDDAVRRVDLLVNEAPRDLPSAYIDGRMLAHEWIRADASDRRHTSDARRPGGANGLVKVDALDHARDHFYPGPQSPAWDLAAASLELGMDGAEELAMLDAFERVSRDRRARGALAFYKIAYAAFRGGYASMAADSLAGGSEGQRFARVRDGWRRYLESALARRLTPSAP
;
A
#
# COMPACT_ATOMS: atom_id res chain seq x y z
N MET A 1 -8.54 14.27 -12.02
CA MET A 1 -8.67 13.99 -10.57
C MET A 1 -7.33 13.57 -9.99
N LEU A 2 -6.97 14.09 -8.80
CA LEU A 2 -5.81 13.67 -8.02
C LEU A 2 -6.29 12.97 -6.74
N ILE A 3 -5.81 11.75 -6.50
CA ILE A 3 -6.20 10.97 -5.31
C ILE A 3 -5.08 10.10 -4.72
N TYR A 4 -3.94 10.01 -5.41
CA TYR A 4 -2.76 9.28 -4.98
C TYR A 4 -1.68 10.26 -4.54
N ARG A 5 -0.99 9.93 -3.46
CA ARG A 5 0.16 10.66 -2.94
C ARG A 5 1.43 10.00 -3.43
N ASP A 6 2.38 10.81 -3.92
CA ASP A 6 3.76 10.32 -4.11
C ASP A 6 4.43 10.30 -2.74
N ASP A 7 4.30 9.18 -2.01
CA ASP A 7 4.79 9.05 -0.63
C ASP A 7 6.30 8.75 -0.63
N HIS A 8 7.10 9.82 -0.75
CA HIS A 8 8.52 9.76 -0.46
C HIS A 8 8.75 10.13 0.98
N ARG A 9 9.01 9.11 1.81
CA ARG A 9 9.43 9.39 3.17
C ARG A 9 10.92 9.71 3.16
N ARG A 10 11.26 10.97 3.42
CA ARG A 10 12.64 11.34 3.73
C ARG A 10 13.00 10.79 5.11
N VAL A 11 14.00 9.91 5.16
CA VAL A 11 14.54 9.36 6.41
C VAL A 11 15.98 9.79 6.57
N ARG A 12 16.45 9.94 7.81
CA ARG A 12 17.88 10.14 8.06
C ARG A 12 18.64 8.89 7.61
N THR A 13 19.70 9.08 6.84
CA THR A 13 20.48 7.99 6.26
C THR A 13 21.06 7.08 7.34
N ALA A 14 21.62 7.67 8.40
CA ALA A 14 22.16 6.91 9.53
C ALA A 14 21.09 6.01 10.20
N ASP A 15 19.85 6.49 10.36
CA ASP A 15 18.77 5.70 10.95
C ASP A 15 18.33 4.56 10.03
N ALA A 16 18.36 4.78 8.72
CA ALA A 16 18.00 3.77 7.72
C ALA A 16 19.05 2.65 7.67
N LEU A 17 20.35 3.00 7.66
CA LEU A 17 21.46 2.06 7.71
C LEU A 17 21.44 1.25 9.03
N ALA A 18 21.33 1.92 10.17
CA ALA A 18 21.32 1.29 11.49
C ALA A 18 20.15 0.30 11.64
N ARG A 19 18.95 0.67 11.16
CA ARG A 19 17.77 -0.21 11.16
C ARG A 19 18.03 -1.56 10.48
N VAL A 20 18.79 -1.56 9.39
CA VAL A 20 19.14 -2.78 8.64
C VAL A 20 20.26 -3.55 9.36
N ALA A 21 21.31 -2.87 9.83
CA ALA A 21 22.47 -3.50 10.48
C ALA A 21 22.15 -4.13 11.86
N ASP A 22 21.25 -3.50 12.62
CA ASP A 22 20.95 -3.86 14.01
C ASP A 22 19.87 -4.94 14.14
N ARG A 23 19.21 -5.31 13.04
CA ARG A 23 18.21 -6.39 13.06
C ARG A 23 18.86 -7.73 13.39
N ARG A 24 18.70 -8.13 14.66
CA ARG A 24 19.11 -9.44 15.18
C ARG A 24 18.34 -10.56 14.49
N GLY A 25 18.99 -11.71 14.35
CA GLY A 25 18.37 -12.92 13.81
C GLY A 25 17.25 -13.40 14.72
N ALA A 26 16.01 -13.23 14.29
CA ALA A 26 14.91 -14.04 14.78
C ALA A 26 14.76 -15.21 13.78
N ALA A 27 14.52 -16.42 14.29
CA ALA A 27 14.20 -17.59 13.47
C ALA A 27 12.78 -17.53 12.86
N ASP A 28 12.09 -16.41 13.03
CA ASP A 28 10.72 -16.18 12.61
C ASP A 28 10.65 -15.76 11.13
N PRO A 29 9.88 -16.47 10.28
CA PRO A 29 9.73 -16.14 8.86
C PRO A 29 9.32 -14.68 8.60
N GLU A 30 8.45 -14.09 9.43
CA GLU A 30 8.02 -12.69 9.26
C GLU A 30 9.16 -11.71 9.51
N ALA A 31 10.03 -11.98 10.49
CA ALA A 31 11.21 -11.17 10.75
C ALA A 31 12.24 -11.26 9.60
N THR A 32 12.39 -12.44 8.99
CA THR A 32 13.25 -12.63 7.81
C THR A 32 12.69 -11.88 6.61
N LEU A 33 11.39 -12.02 6.32
CA LEU A 33 10.75 -11.30 5.23
C LEU A 33 10.83 -9.78 5.43
N SER A 34 10.60 -9.32 6.66
CA SER A 34 10.80 -7.92 7.02
C SER A 34 12.22 -7.47 6.71
N PHE A 35 13.24 -8.29 7.03
CA PHE A 35 14.64 -7.95 6.83
C PHE A 35 14.97 -7.83 5.35
N PHE A 36 14.53 -8.78 4.54
CA PHE A 36 14.64 -8.71 3.09
C PHE A 36 14.02 -7.43 2.52
N ILE A 37 12.79 -7.08 2.93
CA ILE A 37 12.13 -5.87 2.42
C ILE A 37 12.91 -4.61 2.83
N ASP A 38 13.38 -4.52 4.07
CA ASP A 38 14.16 -3.35 4.53
C ASP A 38 15.46 -3.17 3.74
N VAL A 39 16.17 -4.28 3.44
CA VAL A 39 17.40 -4.24 2.63
C VAL A 39 17.10 -3.80 1.20
N ALA A 40 16.06 -4.37 0.58
CA ALA A 40 15.68 -4.06 -0.80
C ALA A 40 15.23 -2.60 -0.97
N GLU A 41 14.46 -2.06 -0.02
CA GLU A 41 14.07 -0.64 -0.05
C GLU A 41 15.25 0.29 0.20
N LEU A 42 16.18 -0.11 1.07
CA LEU A 42 17.41 0.64 1.29
C LEU A 42 18.26 0.66 0.01
N GLU A 43 18.40 -0.45 -0.71
CA GLU A 43 19.11 -0.48 -2.00
C GLU A 43 18.46 0.51 -2.97
N ALA A 44 17.15 0.42 -3.15
CA ALA A 44 16.43 1.31 -4.06
C ALA A 44 16.66 2.79 -3.70
N ALA A 45 16.59 3.13 -2.41
CA ALA A 45 16.74 4.52 -1.94
C ALA A 45 18.19 5.03 -2.06
N VAL A 46 19.18 4.23 -1.69
CA VAL A 46 20.61 4.59 -1.80
C VAL A 46 20.99 4.77 -3.26
N VAL A 47 20.62 3.84 -4.13
CA VAL A 47 20.97 3.89 -5.56
C VAL A 47 20.21 5.02 -6.27
N ASP A 48 18.93 5.26 -5.95
CA ASP A 48 18.19 6.43 -6.48
C ASP A 48 18.85 7.76 -6.05
N ALA A 49 19.38 7.84 -4.82
CA ALA A 49 20.02 9.05 -4.29
C ALA A 49 21.40 9.33 -4.90
N LEU A 50 22.20 8.29 -5.15
CA LEU A 50 23.54 8.42 -5.73
C LEU A 50 23.52 8.55 -7.26
N SER A 51 22.50 7.99 -7.90
CA SER A 51 22.35 7.96 -9.35
C SER A 51 21.02 8.59 -9.80
N PRO A 52 20.78 9.91 -9.54
CA PRO A 52 19.48 10.53 -9.82
C PRO A 52 19.16 10.62 -11.31
N GLU A 53 20.18 10.81 -12.16
CA GLU A 53 19.99 11.05 -13.60
C GLU A 53 20.22 9.81 -14.47
N ARG A 54 21.25 9.02 -14.15
CA ARG A 54 21.69 7.86 -14.93
C ARG A 54 22.07 6.73 -14.01
N ASP A 55 21.63 5.52 -14.32
CA ASP A 55 21.94 4.34 -13.51
C ASP A 55 23.43 3.98 -13.64
N ALA A 56 24.02 3.54 -12.52
CA ALA A 56 25.44 3.25 -12.37
C ALA A 56 25.64 1.89 -11.68
N LEU A 57 26.83 1.32 -11.82
CA LEU A 57 27.32 0.15 -11.07
C LEU A 57 28.52 0.55 -10.20
N ASP A 58 28.41 1.68 -9.51
CA ASP A 58 29.42 2.10 -8.55
C ASP A 58 29.57 1.07 -7.39
N PRO A 59 30.68 1.12 -6.63
CA PRO A 59 30.92 0.16 -5.56
C PRO A 59 29.80 0.09 -4.51
N ILE A 60 29.11 1.20 -4.24
CA ILE A 60 28.00 1.24 -3.27
C ILE A 60 26.79 0.51 -3.84
N ALA A 61 26.44 0.75 -5.11
CA ALA A 61 25.35 0.06 -5.80
C ALA A 61 25.59 -1.47 -5.85
N ARG A 62 26.84 -1.90 -6.10
CA ARG A 62 27.21 -3.33 -6.08
C ARG A 62 27.11 -3.93 -4.67
N ALA A 63 27.64 -3.24 -3.66
CA ALA A 63 27.56 -3.69 -2.27
C ALA A 63 26.10 -3.81 -1.78
N MET A 64 25.24 -2.85 -2.13
CA MET A 64 23.81 -2.95 -1.84
C MET A 64 23.15 -4.10 -2.60
N ARG A 65 23.52 -4.31 -3.87
CA ARG A 65 22.96 -5.41 -4.65
C ARG A 65 23.29 -6.78 -4.06
N ASP A 66 24.54 -6.98 -3.66
CA ASP A 66 24.99 -8.21 -3.02
C ASP A 66 24.31 -8.42 -1.66
N ALA A 67 24.11 -7.35 -0.88
CA ALA A 67 23.36 -7.39 0.37
C ALA A 67 21.89 -7.80 0.16
N THR A 68 21.20 -7.24 -0.83
CA THR A 68 19.82 -7.60 -1.16
C THR A 68 19.71 -9.04 -1.64
N ARG A 69 20.67 -9.51 -2.46
CA ARG A 69 20.74 -10.91 -2.89
C ARG A 69 20.95 -11.86 -1.72
N ALA A 70 21.88 -11.57 -0.83
CA ALA A 70 22.09 -12.36 0.37
C ALA A 70 20.80 -12.45 1.21
N ALA A 71 20.10 -11.32 1.42
CA ALA A 71 18.84 -11.29 2.15
C ALA A 71 17.71 -12.04 1.42
N ALA A 72 17.66 -12.00 0.09
CA ALA A 72 16.70 -12.73 -0.73
C ALA A 72 16.86 -14.25 -0.60
N GLY A 73 18.11 -14.73 -0.50
CA GLY A 73 18.43 -16.14 -0.32
C GLY A 73 17.82 -16.75 0.95
N GLU A 74 17.62 -15.96 2.00
CA GLU A 74 17.05 -16.40 3.29
C GLU A 74 15.51 -16.41 3.32
N VAL A 75 14.84 -15.89 2.29
CA VAL A 75 13.36 -15.93 2.24
C VAL A 75 12.92 -17.39 2.08
N ARG A 76 11.92 -17.79 2.87
CA ARG A 76 11.45 -19.18 2.94
C ARG A 76 10.24 -19.40 2.05
N LEU A 77 10.29 -20.44 1.23
CA LEU A 77 9.17 -20.91 0.42
C LEU A 77 8.11 -21.63 1.29
N PRO A 78 6.87 -21.78 0.80
CA PRO A 78 5.80 -22.48 1.52
C PRO A 78 6.13 -23.93 1.91
N ASP A 79 6.99 -24.59 1.14
CA ASP A 79 7.46 -25.96 1.41
C ASP A 79 8.59 -26.05 2.45
N GLY A 80 9.00 -24.90 3.00
CA GLY A 80 10.03 -24.80 4.03
C GLY A 80 11.46 -24.58 3.50
N ARG A 81 11.71 -24.69 2.19
CA ARG A 81 13.04 -24.42 1.61
C ARG A 81 13.37 -22.93 1.62
N LEU A 82 14.66 -22.60 1.64
CA LEU A 82 15.13 -21.23 1.41
C LEU A 82 15.22 -20.97 -0.09
N ILE A 83 15.03 -19.73 -0.53
CA ILE A 83 15.15 -19.36 -1.93
C ILE A 83 16.57 -19.64 -2.46
N GLY A 84 17.59 -19.41 -1.63
CA GLY A 84 19.00 -19.62 -1.96
C GLY A 84 19.46 -21.07 -1.96
N ASP A 85 18.61 -22.01 -1.54
CA ASP A 85 18.91 -23.43 -1.42
C ASP A 85 17.97 -24.27 -2.32
N ASP A 86 18.53 -25.22 -3.06
CA ASP A 86 17.70 -26.17 -3.84
C ASP A 86 17.29 -27.38 -3.00
N ASP A 87 18.13 -27.75 -2.02
CA ASP A 87 17.96 -28.91 -1.15
C ASP A 87 17.95 -28.50 0.33
N ALA A 88 17.01 -29.04 1.11
CA ALA A 88 16.75 -28.59 2.49
C ALA A 88 17.87 -28.97 3.48
N ASP A 89 18.71 -29.95 3.11
CA ASP A 89 19.77 -30.52 3.96
C ASP A 89 21.16 -29.89 3.75
N THR A 90 21.39 -29.19 2.64
CA THR A 90 22.68 -28.51 2.37
C THR A 90 22.63 -27.04 2.77
N ARG A 91 22.67 -26.77 4.07
CA ARG A 91 22.89 -25.40 4.58
C ARG A 91 24.32 -24.95 4.31
N GLN A 92 24.62 -24.44 3.12
CA GLN A 92 25.83 -23.63 2.89
C GLN A 92 25.50 -22.15 3.12
N GLY A 93 25.12 -21.80 4.35
CA GLY A 93 24.83 -20.41 4.70
C GLY A 93 26.11 -19.62 4.89
N SER A 94 26.47 -18.76 3.92
CA SER A 94 27.08 -17.49 4.33
C SER A 94 26.00 -16.75 5.12
N ASP A 95 26.27 -16.35 6.36
CA ASP A 95 25.27 -15.62 7.16
C ASP A 95 24.89 -14.34 6.39
N ALA A 96 23.70 -14.32 5.77
CA ALA A 96 23.22 -13.19 4.98
C ALA A 96 23.24 -11.89 5.79
N ARG A 97 23.07 -11.99 7.12
CA ARG A 97 23.18 -10.82 8.00
C ARG A 97 24.61 -10.33 8.13
N THR A 98 25.58 -11.22 8.14
CA THR A 98 27.00 -10.85 8.09
C THR A 98 27.32 -10.16 6.76
N ALA A 99 26.86 -10.70 5.62
CA ALA A 99 27.06 -10.08 4.31
C ALA A 99 26.41 -8.68 4.23
N VAL A 100 25.17 -8.56 4.68
CA VAL A 100 24.45 -7.28 4.75
C VAL A 100 25.17 -6.32 5.69
N ARG A 101 25.59 -6.74 6.89
CA ARG A 101 26.31 -5.88 7.83
C ARG A 101 27.62 -5.38 7.24
N GLN A 102 28.39 -6.24 6.56
CA GLN A 102 29.63 -5.84 5.90
C GLN A 102 29.37 -4.79 4.81
N ALA A 103 28.30 -4.95 4.02
CA ALA A 103 27.90 -3.94 3.05
C ALA A 103 27.52 -2.62 3.72
N ILE A 104 26.74 -2.64 4.80
CA ILE A 104 26.36 -1.43 5.55
C ILE A 104 27.58 -0.76 6.18
N ASP A 105 28.51 -1.53 6.75
CA ASP A 105 29.76 -1.02 7.33
C ASP A 105 30.64 -0.35 6.27
N PHE A 106 30.71 -0.91 5.07
CA PHE A 106 31.38 -0.29 3.92
C PHE A 106 30.69 1.03 3.53
N ILE A 107 29.38 0.99 3.29
CA ILE A 107 28.58 2.11 2.79
C ILE A 107 28.53 3.27 3.78
N SER A 108 28.52 2.99 5.08
CA SER A 108 28.51 4.01 6.14
C SER A 108 29.78 4.89 6.16
N ARG A 109 30.86 4.47 5.48
CA ARG A 109 32.12 5.22 5.35
C ARG A 109 32.20 6.04 4.07
N GLU A 110 31.25 5.86 3.17
CA GLU A 110 31.19 6.55 1.88
C GLU A 110 30.36 7.84 1.97
N PRO A 111 30.58 8.81 1.06
CA PRO A 111 29.79 10.03 1.03
C PRO A 111 28.35 9.75 0.59
N LEU A 112 27.41 9.82 1.55
CA LEU A 112 25.97 9.70 1.31
C LEU A 112 25.26 11.01 1.67
N PRO A 113 24.12 11.32 1.04
CA PRO A 113 23.24 12.39 1.52
C PRO A 113 22.79 12.16 2.96
N ASP A 114 22.54 13.22 3.74
CA ASP A 114 22.05 13.12 5.12
C ASP A 114 20.67 12.44 5.24
N THR A 115 19.89 12.52 4.16
CA THR A 115 18.55 11.93 4.09
C THR A 115 18.32 11.22 2.77
N LEU A 116 17.65 10.07 2.83
CA LEU A 116 17.27 9.26 1.68
C LEU A 116 15.77 9.35 1.42
N PRO A 117 15.33 9.45 0.15
CA PRO A 117 13.93 9.26 -0.21
C PRO A 117 13.61 7.75 -0.22
N MET A 118 12.99 7.25 0.84
CA MET A 118 12.52 5.87 0.88
C MET A 118 11.07 5.79 0.41
N ARG A 119 10.77 4.75 -0.37
CA ARG A 119 9.43 4.45 -0.88
C ARG A 119 8.90 3.19 -0.24
N VAL A 120 7.60 3.19 0.02
CA VAL A 120 6.89 1.97 0.42
C VAL A 120 6.87 1.01 -0.77
N SER A 121 7.21 -0.26 -0.52
CA SER A 121 7.00 -1.33 -1.49
C SER A 121 5.51 -1.70 -1.49
N GLU A 122 4.72 -1.00 -2.32
CA GLU A 122 3.26 -1.13 -2.33
C GLU A 122 2.78 -2.57 -2.56
N GLY A 123 3.40 -3.33 -3.47
CA GLY A 123 3.11 -4.77 -3.64
C GLY A 123 3.12 -5.56 -2.34
N TYR A 124 4.15 -5.33 -1.50
CA TYR A 124 4.29 -5.99 -0.21
C TYR A 124 3.35 -5.42 0.85
N ALA A 125 3.08 -4.12 0.83
CA ALA A 125 2.24 -3.48 1.83
C ALA A 125 0.74 -3.70 1.58
N TYR A 126 0.31 -3.73 0.32
CA TYR A 126 -1.06 -3.45 -0.08
C TYR A 126 -1.69 -4.48 -1.01
N TYR A 127 -0.91 -5.08 -1.92
CA TYR A 127 -1.45 -5.85 -3.04
C TYR A 127 -1.26 -7.37 -2.93
N ALA A 128 -0.77 -7.86 -1.79
CA ALA A 128 -0.47 -9.27 -1.58
C ALA A 128 0.49 -9.83 -2.65
N LEU A 129 1.52 -9.05 -3.00
CA LEU A 129 2.58 -9.50 -3.89
C LEU A 129 3.62 -10.30 -3.09
N PHE A 130 3.66 -11.61 -3.25
CA PHE A 130 4.56 -12.48 -2.50
C PHE A 130 5.88 -12.68 -3.25
N PRO A 131 7.06 -12.38 -2.66
CA PRO A 131 8.36 -12.71 -3.26
C PRO A 131 8.46 -14.15 -3.77
N GLU A 132 7.83 -15.08 -3.05
CA GLU A 132 7.76 -16.50 -3.34
C GLU A 132 7.17 -16.79 -4.72
N THR A 133 6.17 -16.03 -5.20
CA THR A 133 5.61 -16.25 -6.56
C THR A 133 6.64 -15.99 -7.66
N TYR A 134 7.62 -15.10 -7.43
CA TYR A 134 8.73 -14.89 -8.36
C TYR A 134 9.73 -16.05 -8.33
N ALA A 135 9.95 -16.68 -7.16
CA ALA A 135 10.73 -17.91 -7.07
C ALA A 135 10.04 -19.06 -7.81
N PHE A 136 8.71 -19.20 -7.69
CA PHE A 136 7.94 -20.18 -8.47
C PHE A 136 7.97 -19.91 -9.97
N SER A 137 7.87 -18.63 -10.38
CA SER A 137 8.06 -18.24 -11.79
C SER A 137 9.46 -18.59 -12.29
N ALA A 138 10.50 -18.38 -11.47
CA ALA A 138 11.86 -18.77 -11.79
C ALA A 138 12.03 -20.30 -11.90
N ASP A 139 11.37 -21.08 -11.04
CA ASP A 139 11.37 -22.55 -11.12
C ASP A 139 10.70 -23.06 -12.42
N ARG A 140 9.58 -22.44 -12.82
CA ARG A 140 8.90 -22.75 -14.09
C ARG A 140 9.78 -22.43 -15.29
N PHE A 141 10.39 -21.24 -15.29
CA PHE A 141 11.33 -20.83 -16.34
C PHE A 141 12.54 -21.77 -16.41
N TRP A 142 13.15 -22.09 -15.27
CA TRP A 142 14.28 -23.01 -15.20
C TRP A 142 13.93 -24.37 -15.80
N THR A 143 12.77 -24.92 -15.45
CA THR A 143 12.32 -26.22 -15.95
C THR A 143 12.19 -26.23 -17.48
N ALA A 144 11.70 -25.13 -18.06
CA ALA A 144 11.46 -25.01 -19.49
C ALA A 144 12.72 -24.67 -20.30
N VAL A 145 13.60 -23.81 -19.78
CA VAL A 145 14.68 -23.17 -20.58
C VAL A 145 16.08 -23.62 -20.16
N ARG A 146 16.33 -23.85 -18.86
CA ARG A 146 17.64 -24.23 -18.28
C ARG A 146 18.83 -23.41 -18.83
N PRO A 147 18.80 -22.07 -18.76
CA PRO A 147 19.91 -21.27 -19.27
C PRO A 147 21.17 -21.51 -18.43
N ALA A 148 22.32 -21.60 -19.09
CA ALA A 148 23.61 -21.66 -18.39
C ALA A 148 23.90 -20.36 -17.61
N ARG A 149 23.42 -19.23 -18.13
CA ARG A 149 23.69 -17.89 -17.59
C ARG A 149 22.49 -16.95 -17.72
N MET A 150 22.26 -16.13 -16.70
CA MET A 150 21.29 -15.05 -16.74
C MET A 150 21.82 -13.71 -16.26
N ALA A 151 21.39 -12.65 -16.94
CA ALA A 151 21.48 -11.26 -16.48
C ALA A 151 20.10 -10.82 -15.97
N VAL A 152 19.94 -10.65 -14.66
CA VAL A 152 18.66 -10.34 -14.02
C VAL A 152 18.60 -8.85 -13.66
N ILE A 153 17.73 -8.10 -14.32
CA ILE A 153 17.60 -6.65 -14.20
C ILE A 153 16.30 -6.31 -13.47
N GLY A 154 16.42 -5.76 -12.26
CA GLY A 154 15.28 -5.25 -11.49
C GLY A 154 14.91 -3.82 -11.86
N ILE A 155 13.63 -3.54 -12.06
CA ILE A 155 13.13 -2.17 -12.22
C ILE A 155 12.81 -1.61 -10.83
N ARG A 156 13.51 -0.54 -10.44
CA ARG A 156 13.22 0.18 -9.19
C ARG A 156 11.82 0.80 -9.23
N SER A 157 11.00 0.70 -8.19
CA SER A 157 11.37 0.40 -6.79
C SER A 157 11.33 -1.09 -6.42
N ILE A 158 10.15 -1.69 -6.31
CA ILE A 158 9.97 -3.03 -5.73
C ILE A 158 10.69 -4.15 -6.52
N GLY A 159 10.89 -3.98 -7.83
CA GLY A 159 11.70 -4.86 -8.66
C GLY A 159 13.14 -5.02 -8.19
N THR A 160 13.66 -4.13 -7.33
CA THR A 160 14.94 -4.32 -6.62
C THR A 160 14.97 -5.62 -5.82
N GLY A 161 13.97 -5.84 -4.96
CA GLY A 161 13.88 -7.07 -4.19
C GLY A 161 13.50 -8.26 -5.06
N LEU A 162 12.49 -8.10 -5.91
CA LEU A 162 11.94 -9.20 -6.71
C LEU A 162 12.98 -9.79 -7.68
N SER A 163 13.82 -8.94 -8.29
CA SER A 163 14.94 -9.42 -9.13
C SER A 163 15.98 -10.20 -8.34
N ALA A 164 16.19 -9.88 -7.06
CA ALA A 164 17.12 -10.62 -6.22
C ALA A 164 16.59 -12.02 -5.91
N ILE A 165 15.27 -12.15 -5.70
CA ILE A 165 14.59 -13.43 -5.54
C ILE A 165 14.77 -14.32 -6.78
N VAL A 166 14.51 -13.76 -7.97
CA VAL A 166 14.69 -14.48 -9.25
C VAL A 166 16.15 -14.92 -9.43
N ALA A 167 17.10 -14.00 -9.21
CA ALA A 167 18.52 -14.29 -9.34
C ALA A 167 18.99 -15.38 -8.37
N GLU A 168 18.65 -15.28 -7.09
CA GLU A 168 19.06 -16.27 -6.10
C GLU A 168 18.40 -17.62 -6.32
N ARG A 169 17.13 -17.65 -6.73
CA ARG A 169 16.45 -18.92 -7.01
C ARG A 169 17.11 -19.65 -8.18
N LEU A 170 17.43 -18.95 -9.26
CA LEU A 170 18.11 -19.54 -10.41
C LEU A 170 19.54 -19.94 -10.08
N ARG A 171 20.25 -19.16 -9.25
CA ARG A 171 21.58 -19.53 -8.75
C ARG A 171 21.54 -20.83 -7.96
N ALA A 172 20.56 -21.01 -7.08
CA ALA A 172 20.37 -22.23 -6.31
C ALA A 172 20.18 -23.46 -7.23
N LYS A 173 19.52 -23.27 -8.39
CA LYS A 173 19.34 -24.31 -9.43
C LYS A 173 20.59 -24.57 -10.28
N GLY A 174 21.69 -23.86 -10.06
CA GLY A 174 22.94 -24.01 -10.81
C GLY A 174 23.08 -23.09 -12.03
N CYS A 175 22.22 -22.07 -12.19
CA CYS A 175 22.40 -21.03 -13.20
C CYS A 175 23.46 -20.02 -12.75
N GLU A 176 24.39 -19.63 -13.63
CA GLU A 176 25.27 -18.50 -13.33
C GLU A 176 24.50 -17.18 -13.48
N THR A 177 24.33 -16.44 -12.40
CA THR A 177 23.52 -15.20 -12.41
C THR A 177 24.36 -13.95 -12.17
N TRP A 178 24.22 -12.97 -13.05
CA TRP A 178 24.59 -11.58 -12.84
C TRP A 178 23.33 -10.74 -12.60
N SER A 179 23.41 -9.66 -11.81
CA SER A 179 22.23 -8.84 -11.55
C SER A 179 22.54 -7.38 -11.23
N CYS A 180 21.64 -6.49 -11.65
CA CYS A 180 21.64 -5.07 -11.30
C CYS A 180 20.21 -4.52 -11.20
N THR A 181 20.08 -3.24 -10.82
CA THR A 181 18.80 -2.53 -10.78
C THR A 181 18.84 -1.21 -11.54
N VAL A 182 17.75 -0.88 -12.23
CA VAL A 182 17.65 0.31 -13.10
C VAL A 182 16.37 1.09 -12.81
N ARG A 183 16.35 2.37 -13.18
CA ARG A 183 15.22 3.27 -12.94
C ARG A 183 14.78 3.94 -14.24
N PRO A 184 13.74 3.45 -14.91
CA PRO A 184 13.11 4.19 -16.00
C PRO A 184 12.59 5.56 -15.50
N ARG A 185 12.95 6.64 -16.20
CA ARG A 185 12.66 8.04 -15.86
C ARG A 185 11.81 8.70 -16.95
N GLY A 186 11.33 9.92 -16.74
CA GLY A 186 10.49 10.66 -17.70
C GLY A 186 8.99 10.49 -17.47
N HIS A 187 8.17 10.80 -18.47
CA HIS A 187 6.71 10.77 -18.35
C HIS A 187 6.20 9.35 -18.00
N PRO A 188 5.18 9.17 -17.12
CA PRO A 188 4.69 7.84 -16.73
C PRO A 188 4.24 6.93 -17.88
N PHE A 189 3.89 7.49 -19.03
CA PHE A 189 3.48 6.75 -20.23
C PHE A 189 4.56 6.68 -21.34
N ASP A 190 5.70 7.36 -21.15
CA ASP A 190 6.86 7.33 -22.05
C ASP A 190 8.16 7.34 -21.24
N ARG A 191 8.32 6.32 -20.39
CA ARG A 191 9.54 6.16 -19.60
C ARG A 191 10.73 5.83 -20.53
N ARG A 192 11.92 6.27 -20.13
CA ARG A 192 13.18 6.03 -20.82
C ARG A 192 14.27 5.65 -19.83
N LEU A 193 15.20 4.81 -20.27
CA LEU A 193 16.35 4.39 -19.49
C LEU A 193 17.56 5.25 -19.86
N ALA A 194 18.26 5.73 -18.83
CA ALA A 194 19.52 6.47 -18.98
C ALA A 194 20.59 5.74 -18.19
N LEU A 195 21.64 5.28 -18.87
CA LEU A 195 22.70 4.44 -18.31
C LEU A 195 24.04 5.18 -18.34
N ARG A 196 24.89 4.88 -17.37
CA ARG A 196 26.33 5.18 -17.45
C ARG A 196 27.08 4.04 -18.13
N HIS A 197 28.27 4.35 -18.65
CA HIS A 197 29.08 3.39 -19.42
C HIS A 197 29.42 2.11 -18.67
N ASP A 198 29.59 2.15 -17.36
CA ASP A 198 29.82 0.96 -16.54
C ASP A 198 28.65 -0.04 -16.56
N VAL A 199 27.40 0.44 -16.61
CA VAL A 199 26.22 -0.42 -16.82
C VAL A 199 26.20 -0.94 -18.26
N GLU A 200 26.43 -0.07 -19.24
CA GLU A 200 26.43 -0.44 -20.67
C GLU A 200 27.47 -1.53 -20.95
N ASP A 201 28.68 -1.39 -20.42
CA ASP A 201 29.78 -2.34 -20.59
C ASP A 201 29.48 -3.68 -19.91
N ALA A 202 28.85 -3.66 -18.72
CA ALA A 202 28.41 -4.88 -18.07
C ALA A 202 27.32 -5.62 -18.89
N TRP A 203 26.37 -4.89 -19.49
CA TRP A 203 25.33 -5.49 -20.33
C TRP A 203 25.91 -6.05 -21.62
N ARG A 204 26.86 -5.36 -22.26
CA ARG A 204 27.60 -5.89 -23.42
C ARG A 204 28.35 -7.18 -23.06
N LEU A 205 29.07 -7.18 -21.93
CA LEU A 205 29.78 -8.37 -21.47
C LEU A 205 28.84 -9.55 -21.26
N GLU A 206 27.69 -9.35 -20.62
CA GLU A 206 26.72 -10.43 -20.42
C GLU A 206 26.08 -10.88 -21.75
N ALA A 207 25.81 -9.96 -22.68
CA ALA A 207 25.34 -10.30 -24.03
C ALA A 207 26.33 -11.17 -24.80
N ASP A 208 27.62 -10.82 -24.75
CA ASP A 208 28.74 -11.55 -25.38
C ASP A 208 28.95 -12.94 -24.75
N ARG A 209 28.70 -13.06 -23.44
CA ARG A 209 28.74 -14.34 -22.71
C ARG A 209 27.50 -15.21 -22.94
N GLY A 210 26.57 -14.75 -23.76
CA GLY A 210 25.37 -15.52 -24.13
C GLY A 210 24.27 -15.51 -23.08
N SER A 211 24.26 -14.55 -22.15
CA SER A 211 23.22 -14.46 -21.11
C SER A 211 21.81 -14.34 -21.68
N VAL A 212 20.86 -15.00 -21.03
CA VAL A 212 19.43 -14.64 -21.14
C VAL A 212 19.18 -13.46 -20.19
N PHE A 213 18.48 -12.43 -20.66
CA PHE A 213 18.16 -11.24 -19.89
C PHE A 213 16.75 -11.35 -19.30
N ALA A 214 16.64 -11.25 -17.97
CA ALA A 214 15.35 -11.11 -17.28
C ALA A 214 15.10 -9.65 -16.91
N VAL A 215 13.91 -9.15 -17.23
CA VAL A 215 13.40 -7.88 -16.72
C VAL A 215 12.35 -8.18 -15.65
N VAL A 216 12.58 -7.70 -14.41
CA VAL A 216 11.77 -8.08 -13.25
C VAL A 216 11.19 -6.84 -12.56
N ASP A 217 9.88 -6.83 -12.35
CA ASP A 217 9.16 -5.79 -11.61
C ASP A 217 7.77 -6.29 -11.17
N GLU A 218 7.08 -5.52 -10.33
CA GLU A 218 5.66 -5.72 -10.05
C GLU A 218 4.79 -5.41 -11.27
N GLY A 219 5.18 -4.45 -12.10
CA GLY A 219 4.39 -4.01 -13.25
C GLY A 219 4.01 -5.14 -14.23
N PRO A 220 3.20 -4.82 -15.25
CA PRO A 220 3.01 -3.47 -15.77
C PRO A 220 1.92 -2.69 -15.04
N GLY A 221 2.16 -1.39 -14.81
CA GLY A 221 1.08 -0.45 -14.53
C GLY A 221 0.29 -0.13 -15.82
N LEU A 222 -0.60 0.87 -15.77
CA LEU A 222 -1.49 1.24 -16.89
C LEU A 222 -0.80 1.42 -18.26
N SER A 223 0.46 1.87 -18.29
CA SER A 223 1.19 2.07 -19.55
C SER A 223 2.08 0.91 -19.96
N GLY A 224 2.63 0.13 -19.02
CA GLY A 224 3.72 -0.81 -19.27
C GLY A 224 5.07 -0.18 -19.70
N SER A 225 5.20 1.16 -19.73
CA SER A 225 6.35 1.81 -20.35
C SER A 225 7.69 1.58 -19.63
N SER A 226 7.68 1.21 -18.34
CA SER A 226 8.90 0.92 -17.58
C SER A 226 9.61 -0.32 -18.09
N PHE A 227 8.86 -1.42 -18.32
CA PHE A 227 9.39 -2.63 -18.92
C PHE A 227 9.88 -2.36 -20.35
N ALA A 228 9.08 -1.65 -21.16
CA ALA A 228 9.46 -1.31 -22.52
C ALA A 228 10.78 -0.51 -22.59
N ALA A 229 10.98 0.44 -21.67
CA ALA A 229 12.21 1.21 -21.60
C ALA A 229 13.46 0.35 -21.35
N VAL A 230 13.33 -0.71 -20.55
CA VAL A 230 14.44 -1.62 -20.24
C VAL A 230 14.68 -2.61 -21.38
N VAL A 231 13.62 -3.22 -21.91
CA VAL A 231 13.71 -4.17 -23.04
C VAL A 231 14.38 -3.51 -24.24
N GLU A 232 13.92 -2.33 -24.66
CA GLU A 232 14.54 -1.61 -25.77
C GLU A 232 15.99 -1.21 -25.49
N ALA A 233 16.36 -0.99 -24.22
CA ALA A 233 17.73 -0.72 -23.87
C ALA A 233 18.62 -1.96 -24.05
N ILE A 234 18.11 -3.14 -23.70
CA ILE A 234 18.80 -4.42 -23.87
C ILE A 234 18.96 -4.74 -25.36
N GLU A 235 17.91 -4.56 -26.17
CA GLU A 235 17.94 -4.80 -27.63
C GLU A 235 18.97 -3.93 -28.35
N ARG A 236 19.19 -2.69 -27.89
CA ARG A 236 20.24 -1.81 -28.44
C ARG A 236 21.66 -2.36 -28.29
N PHE A 237 21.88 -3.31 -27.39
CA PHE A 237 23.16 -4.01 -27.24
C PHE A 237 23.25 -5.31 -28.07
N GLY A 238 22.30 -5.53 -29.00
CA GLY A 238 22.34 -6.68 -29.92
C GLY A 238 21.84 -7.99 -29.30
N VAL A 239 21.16 -7.93 -28.16
CA VAL A 239 20.51 -9.10 -27.56
C VAL A 239 19.26 -9.43 -28.37
N ALA A 240 19.20 -10.65 -28.89
CA ALA A 240 18.04 -11.15 -29.63
C ALA A 240 16.81 -11.25 -28.70
N GLY A 241 15.61 -10.97 -29.23
CA GLY A 241 14.40 -10.88 -28.43
C GLY A 241 13.98 -12.18 -27.73
N ASP A 242 14.36 -13.34 -28.29
CA ASP A 242 14.18 -14.67 -27.68
C ASP A 242 15.09 -14.90 -26.46
N ARG A 243 16.15 -14.10 -26.29
CA ARG A 243 17.00 -14.06 -25.10
C ARG A 243 16.55 -13.00 -24.08
N ILE A 244 15.38 -12.38 -24.26
CA ILE A 244 14.80 -11.42 -23.31
C ILE A 244 13.47 -11.98 -22.79
N VAL A 245 13.38 -12.15 -21.48
CA VAL A 245 12.19 -12.66 -20.79
C VAL A 245 11.73 -11.70 -19.70
N LEU A 246 10.42 -11.68 -19.43
CA LEU A 246 9.81 -10.77 -18.47
C LEU A 246 9.30 -11.55 -17.25
N PHE A 247 9.46 -10.98 -16.07
CA PHE A 247 8.88 -11.47 -14.81
C PHE A 247 8.00 -10.37 -14.21
N PRO A 248 6.73 -10.25 -14.65
CA PRO A 248 5.75 -9.36 -14.06
C PRO A 248 5.00 -10.03 -12.90
N SER A 249 4.22 -9.25 -12.12
CA SER A 249 3.32 -9.84 -11.11
C SER A 249 2.00 -10.37 -11.68
N TRP A 250 1.65 -9.94 -12.89
CA TRP A 250 0.46 -10.36 -13.63
C TRP A 250 0.68 -10.18 -15.14
N ASP A 251 -0.11 -10.88 -15.95
CA ASP A 251 -0.02 -10.83 -17.41
C ASP A 251 -1.25 -10.12 -18.01
N PRO A 252 -1.15 -8.82 -18.38
CA PRO A 252 -2.25 -8.12 -19.05
C PRO A 252 -2.50 -8.62 -20.46
N ASP A 253 -3.73 -8.38 -20.92
CA ASP A 253 -3.99 -8.22 -22.34
C ASP A 253 -3.18 -7.03 -22.89
N PRO A 254 -2.25 -7.24 -23.85
CA PRO A 254 -1.40 -6.18 -24.40
C PRO A 254 -2.21 -5.00 -24.94
N ALA A 255 -3.40 -5.25 -25.49
CA ALA A 255 -4.26 -4.19 -26.05
C ALA A 255 -4.69 -3.14 -25.01
N ARG A 256 -4.68 -3.49 -23.72
CA ARG A 256 -5.07 -2.60 -22.61
C ARG A 256 -3.95 -1.67 -22.18
N LEU A 257 -2.70 -1.91 -22.57
CA LEU A 257 -1.58 -1.05 -22.24
C LEU A 257 -1.70 0.28 -22.98
N LYS A 258 -1.44 1.40 -22.29
CA LYS A 258 -1.53 2.75 -22.88
C LYS A 258 -0.32 3.14 -23.74
N SER A 259 0.84 2.49 -23.56
CA SER A 259 2.04 2.76 -24.35
C SER A 259 2.14 1.79 -25.52
N GLU A 260 2.23 2.30 -26.74
CA GLU A 260 2.42 1.48 -27.95
C GLU A 260 3.69 0.61 -27.84
N ARG A 261 4.79 1.20 -27.39
CA ARG A 261 6.06 0.51 -27.12
C ARG A 261 5.89 -0.69 -26.18
N ALA A 262 5.06 -0.53 -25.15
CA ALA A 262 4.79 -1.61 -24.22
C ALA A 262 3.90 -2.71 -24.83
N ARG A 263 2.95 -2.38 -25.72
CA ARG A 263 2.16 -3.41 -26.43
C ARG A 263 3.07 -4.33 -27.24
N THR A 264 3.97 -3.73 -28.03
CA THR A 264 4.96 -4.45 -28.82
C THR A 264 5.82 -5.38 -27.96
N VAL A 265 6.32 -4.88 -26.83
CA VAL A 265 7.13 -5.69 -25.90
C VAL A 265 6.31 -6.85 -25.32
N TRP A 266 5.06 -6.63 -24.95
CA TRP A 266 4.21 -7.69 -24.40
C TRP A 266 3.81 -8.76 -25.41
N GLU A 267 3.66 -8.38 -26.68
CA GLU A 267 3.34 -9.30 -27.78
C GLU A 267 4.54 -10.19 -28.14
N HIS A 268 5.77 -9.67 -28.07
CA HIS A 268 6.96 -10.36 -28.57
C HIS A 268 7.75 -11.15 -27.53
N HIS A 269 7.69 -10.79 -26.24
CA HIS A 269 8.49 -11.45 -25.22
C HIS A 269 7.68 -12.46 -24.39
N VAL A 270 8.36 -13.52 -23.95
CA VAL A 270 7.78 -14.50 -23.05
C VAL A 270 7.72 -13.92 -21.63
N ARG A 271 6.57 -14.06 -20.98
CA ARG A 271 6.34 -13.66 -19.58
C ARG A 271 6.29 -14.89 -18.68
N TRP A 272 6.91 -14.79 -17.52
CA TRP A 272 6.86 -15.80 -16.46
C TRP A 272 6.20 -15.19 -15.22
N CYS A 273 4.96 -15.60 -15.00
CA CYS A 273 4.13 -15.12 -13.90
C CYS A 273 3.43 -16.31 -13.23
N THR A 274 3.35 -16.28 -11.90
CA THR A 274 2.71 -17.32 -11.09
C THR A 274 1.72 -16.67 -10.14
N ASP A 275 0.46 -17.10 -10.18
CA ASP A 275 -0.57 -16.61 -9.25
C ASP A 275 -0.40 -17.25 -7.88
N ALA A 276 -0.57 -16.47 -6.80
CA ALA A 276 -0.44 -16.94 -5.42
C ALA A 276 -1.40 -18.10 -5.08
N ARG A 277 -2.54 -18.21 -5.78
CA ARG A 277 -3.49 -19.33 -5.64
C ARG A 277 -2.93 -20.66 -6.10
N GLU A 278 -1.90 -20.64 -6.95
CA GLU A 278 -1.24 -21.84 -7.47
C GLU A 278 -0.10 -22.32 -6.55
N THR A 279 0.27 -21.54 -5.52
CA THR A 279 1.51 -21.73 -4.76
C THR A 279 1.31 -22.05 -3.28
N GLY A 280 0.06 -22.19 -2.82
CA GLY A 280 -0.22 -22.37 -1.39
C GLY A 280 -0.33 -21.08 -0.58
N LEU A 281 -0.12 -19.91 -1.23
CA LEU A 281 -0.08 -18.59 -0.60
C LEU A 281 -1.47 -17.94 -0.55
N THR A 282 -2.47 -18.74 -0.16
CA THR A 282 -3.85 -18.26 0.01
C THR A 282 -4.16 -18.04 1.48
N PRO A 283 -5.04 -17.08 1.82
CA PRO A 283 -5.42 -16.86 3.22
C PRO A 283 -6.01 -18.11 3.87
N SER A 284 -6.76 -18.93 3.12
CA SER A 284 -7.34 -20.16 3.64
C SER A 284 -6.28 -21.19 4.06
N GLN A 285 -5.21 -21.34 3.26
CA GLN A 285 -4.13 -22.27 3.58
C GLN A 285 -3.23 -21.73 4.69
N LEU A 286 -2.82 -20.46 4.60
CA LEU A 286 -1.90 -19.83 5.55
C LEU A 286 -2.52 -19.65 6.94
N CYS A 287 -3.84 -19.43 7.02
CA CYS A 287 -4.55 -19.23 8.28
C CYS A 287 -5.36 -20.47 8.73
N GLU A 288 -5.09 -21.63 8.12
CA GLU A 288 -5.68 -22.93 8.46
C GLU A 288 -7.23 -22.86 8.53
N MET A 289 -7.84 -22.12 7.61
CA MET A 289 -9.29 -21.99 7.56
C MET A 289 -9.89 -23.26 6.94
N ARG A 290 -10.79 -23.89 7.70
CA ARG A 290 -11.54 -25.08 7.26
C ARG A 290 -12.56 -24.71 6.19
N ASP A 291 -13.15 -25.72 5.56
CA ASP A 291 -14.27 -25.56 4.64
C ASP A 291 -15.40 -24.70 5.27
N ASP A 292 -16.16 -23.95 4.45
CA ASP A 292 -17.19 -22.95 4.81
C ASP A 292 -16.74 -21.47 4.91
N TRP A 293 -15.51 -21.13 4.54
CA TRP A 293 -15.16 -19.73 4.32
C TRP A 293 -15.76 -19.20 3.01
N ILE A 294 -15.95 -17.88 2.96
CA ILE A 294 -16.49 -17.15 1.81
C ILE A 294 -15.53 -16.03 1.41
N ASP A 295 -15.41 -15.81 0.09
CA ASP A 295 -14.62 -14.70 -0.44
C ASP A 295 -15.27 -13.36 -0.10
N PHE A 296 -14.52 -12.49 0.58
CA PHE A 296 -14.93 -11.16 0.99
C PHE A 296 -14.18 -10.06 0.22
N ALA A 297 -13.24 -10.41 -0.65
CA ALA A 297 -12.49 -9.47 -1.47
C ALA A 297 -13.38 -8.78 -2.51
N ALA A 298 -12.83 -7.76 -3.18
CA ALA A 298 -13.46 -7.11 -4.33
C ALA A 298 -14.91 -6.61 -4.12
N GLY A 299 -15.30 -6.36 -2.86
CA GLY A 299 -16.66 -5.93 -2.51
C GLY A 299 -17.68 -7.06 -2.36
N ALA A 300 -17.28 -8.33 -2.43
CA ALA A 300 -18.15 -9.50 -2.26
C ALA A 300 -18.80 -9.54 -0.85
N TRP A 301 -18.16 -8.92 0.14
CA TRP A 301 -18.66 -8.80 1.51
C TRP A 301 -20.09 -8.23 1.61
N ARG A 302 -20.50 -7.37 0.66
CA ARG A 302 -21.83 -6.71 0.65
C ARG A 302 -22.98 -7.70 0.51
N ALA A 303 -22.78 -8.78 -0.23
CA ALA A 303 -23.79 -9.83 -0.38
C ALA A 303 -24.11 -10.53 0.96
N THR A 304 -23.13 -10.56 1.87
CA THR A 304 -23.31 -11.16 3.19
C THR A 304 -23.87 -10.17 4.20
N ILE A 305 -23.44 -8.89 4.16
CA ILE A 305 -23.73 -7.94 5.25
C ILE A 305 -24.71 -6.81 4.91
N CYS A 306 -24.91 -6.47 3.64
CA CYS A 306 -25.73 -5.32 3.23
C CYS A 306 -27.13 -5.69 2.73
N GLY A 307 -27.45 -6.98 2.60
CA GLY A 307 -28.75 -7.43 2.10
C GLY A 307 -28.99 -7.00 0.65
N ASP A 308 -30.03 -6.19 0.42
CA ASP A 308 -30.48 -5.76 -0.92
C ASP A 308 -29.37 -5.07 -1.73
N GLU A 309 -29.06 -5.62 -2.90
CA GLU A 309 -28.07 -5.11 -3.84
C GLU A 309 -28.31 -3.63 -4.20
N ARG A 310 -29.56 -3.16 -4.24
CA ARG A 310 -29.87 -1.76 -4.56
C ARG A 310 -29.27 -0.79 -3.55
N ASN A 311 -29.08 -1.23 -2.31
CA ASN A 311 -28.55 -0.43 -1.20
C ASN A 311 -27.05 -0.65 -0.95
N TRP A 312 -26.40 -1.50 -1.74
CA TRP A 312 -24.97 -1.75 -1.58
C TRP A 312 -24.14 -0.47 -1.74
N PRO A 313 -23.21 -0.18 -0.81
CA PRO A 313 -22.27 0.91 -0.98
C PRO A 313 -21.35 0.61 -2.18
N ALA A 314 -20.89 1.65 -2.87
CA ALA A 314 -19.92 1.50 -3.96
C ALA A 314 -18.58 0.97 -3.42
N ALA A 315 -17.96 0.03 -4.14
CA ALA A 315 -16.63 -0.46 -3.82
C ALA A 315 -15.84 -0.69 -5.11
N HIS A 316 -14.58 -0.27 -5.12
CA HIS A 316 -13.71 -0.44 -6.28
C HIS A 316 -12.96 -1.78 -6.14
N PRO A 317 -13.25 -2.80 -6.96
CA PRO A 317 -12.72 -4.15 -6.75
C PRO A 317 -11.19 -4.22 -6.59
N GLN A 318 -10.46 -3.43 -7.38
CA GLN A 318 -8.99 -3.41 -7.36
C GLN A 318 -8.38 -2.65 -6.17
N HIS A 319 -9.18 -1.89 -5.41
CA HIS A 319 -8.70 -1.18 -4.21
C HIS A 319 -9.11 -1.91 -2.92
N GLU A 320 -9.81 -3.04 -3.02
CA GLU A 320 -10.15 -3.86 -1.86
C GLU A 320 -9.00 -4.82 -1.53
N ARG A 321 -8.66 -4.92 -0.25
CA ARG A 321 -7.71 -5.93 0.24
C ARG A 321 -8.24 -7.33 -0.02
N TRP A 322 -7.35 -8.28 -0.29
CA TRP A 322 -7.70 -9.70 -0.29
C TRP A 322 -8.12 -10.12 1.12
N LYS A 323 -9.35 -10.63 1.26
CA LYS A 323 -9.91 -11.07 2.54
C LYS A 323 -10.94 -12.17 2.34
N ILE A 324 -10.98 -13.09 3.30
CA ILE A 324 -11.98 -14.15 3.39
C ILE A 324 -12.62 -14.11 4.77
N ALA A 325 -13.86 -14.56 4.88
CA ALA A 325 -14.57 -14.62 6.15
C ALA A 325 -15.07 -16.04 6.42
N ALA A 326 -15.07 -16.43 7.70
CA ALA A 326 -15.83 -17.55 8.20
C ALA A 326 -16.81 -17.02 9.27
N PRO A 327 -18.00 -16.52 8.86
CA PRO A 327 -18.94 -15.87 9.79
C PRO A 327 -19.39 -16.79 10.92
N ARG A 328 -19.53 -18.10 10.67
CA ARG A 328 -19.89 -19.10 11.68
C ARG A 328 -18.83 -19.24 12.77
N GLU A 329 -17.56 -19.13 12.39
CA GLU A 329 -16.43 -19.12 13.32
C GLU A 329 -16.18 -17.73 13.94
N ARG A 330 -16.96 -16.72 13.53
CA ARG A 330 -16.76 -15.31 13.88
C ARG A 330 -15.33 -14.83 13.55
N ARG A 331 -14.80 -15.24 12.40
CA ARG A 331 -13.45 -14.89 11.94
C ARG A 331 -13.48 -14.21 10.58
N ILE A 332 -12.64 -13.21 10.41
CA ILE A 332 -12.28 -12.64 9.12
C ILE A 332 -10.76 -12.56 9.02
N VAL A 333 -10.22 -12.97 7.88
CA VAL A 333 -8.80 -12.91 7.59
C VAL A 333 -8.62 -11.92 6.46
N ARG A 334 -7.77 -10.91 6.66
CA ARG A 334 -7.48 -9.89 5.63
C ARG A 334 -6.00 -9.70 5.44
N PHE A 335 -5.58 -9.44 4.20
CA PHE A 335 -4.23 -9.00 3.94
C PHE A 335 -3.99 -7.64 4.62
N ALA A 336 -2.87 -7.55 5.35
CA ALA A 336 -2.46 -6.39 6.13
C ALA A 336 -1.02 -5.95 5.80
N GLY A 337 -0.38 -6.59 4.83
CA GLY A 337 0.99 -6.33 4.39
C GLY A 337 1.98 -7.38 4.88
N LEU A 338 3.03 -7.64 4.11
CA LEU A 338 4.09 -8.59 4.43
C LEU A 338 5.10 -8.02 5.43
N GLY A 339 5.65 -8.89 6.29
CA GLY A 339 6.71 -8.53 7.22
C GLY A 339 6.34 -7.33 8.10
N ARG A 340 7.18 -6.28 8.10
CA ARG A 340 7.00 -5.11 8.97
C ARG A 340 5.69 -4.36 8.73
N TYR A 341 5.11 -4.47 7.54
CA TYR A 341 3.85 -3.81 7.21
C TYR A 341 2.69 -4.44 7.98
N GLY A 342 2.58 -5.77 7.90
CA GLY A 342 1.58 -6.54 8.65
C GLY A 342 1.80 -6.43 10.15
N THR A 343 3.06 -6.47 10.62
CA THR A 343 3.38 -6.28 12.03
C THR A 343 2.91 -4.91 12.52
N ALA A 344 3.17 -3.84 11.77
CA ALA A 344 2.69 -2.51 12.13
C ALA A 344 1.16 -2.40 12.16
N ALA A 345 0.46 -3.06 11.24
CA ALA A 345 -1.01 -3.11 11.22
C ALA A 345 -1.58 -3.88 12.43
N ARG A 346 -0.98 -5.03 12.77
CA ARG A 346 -1.33 -5.83 13.95
C ARG A 346 -1.06 -5.05 15.24
N ASP A 347 0.10 -4.42 15.37
CA ASP A 347 0.48 -3.64 16.55
C ASP A 347 -0.47 -2.45 16.76
N ARG A 348 -0.89 -1.79 15.67
CA ARG A 348 -1.92 -0.74 15.76
C ARG A 348 -3.27 -1.30 16.20
N ALA A 349 -3.70 -2.43 15.64
CA ALA A 349 -4.95 -3.09 16.06
C ALA A 349 -4.93 -3.45 17.55
N ALA A 350 -3.81 -3.98 18.04
CA ALA A 350 -3.62 -4.32 19.44
C ALA A 350 -3.65 -3.07 20.34
N ALA A 351 -2.92 -2.02 19.95
CA ALA A 351 -2.90 -0.76 20.69
C ALA A 351 -4.29 -0.09 20.75
N LEU A 352 -5.07 -0.14 19.67
CA LEU A 352 -6.46 0.33 19.66
C LEU A 352 -7.31 -0.50 20.64
N CYS A 353 -7.22 -1.83 20.58
CA CYS A 353 -7.96 -2.74 21.45
C CYS A 353 -7.63 -2.49 22.93
N ASP A 354 -6.36 -2.28 23.28
CA ASP A 354 -5.92 -1.98 24.65
C ASP A 354 -6.48 -0.65 25.16
N LEU A 355 -6.77 0.29 24.26
CA LEU A 355 -7.44 1.55 24.55
C LEU A 355 -8.98 1.43 24.57
N GLY A 356 -9.51 0.20 24.45
CA GLY A 356 -10.94 -0.08 24.48
C GLY A 356 -11.68 0.26 23.19
N VAL A 357 -10.96 0.44 22.07
CA VAL A 357 -11.55 0.74 20.76
C VAL A 357 -11.14 -0.31 19.72
N GLY A 358 -12.05 -0.70 18.84
CA GLY A 358 -11.79 -1.77 17.86
C GLY A 358 -11.84 -3.18 18.48
N ALA A 359 -11.49 -4.18 17.66
CA ALA A 359 -11.54 -5.59 18.02
C ALA A 359 -10.13 -6.15 18.31
N PRO A 360 -9.99 -7.14 19.20
CA PRO A 360 -8.69 -7.75 19.51
C PRO A 360 -8.14 -8.47 18.27
N PRO A 361 -6.94 -8.13 17.76
CA PRO A 361 -6.38 -8.84 16.63
C PRO A 361 -5.92 -10.25 17.02
N GLY A 362 -6.11 -11.18 16.08
CA GLY A 362 -5.55 -12.53 16.16
C GLY A 362 -4.11 -12.59 15.63
N PRO A 363 -3.63 -13.80 15.26
CA PRO A 363 -2.30 -13.96 14.69
C PRO A 363 -2.18 -13.28 13.32
N LEU A 364 -0.98 -12.77 13.04
CA LEU A 364 -0.53 -12.39 11.70
C LEU A 364 0.22 -13.59 11.11
N ARG A 365 -0.17 -14.04 9.91
CA ARG A 365 0.45 -15.17 9.22
C ARG A 365 0.71 -14.81 7.77
N HIS A 366 1.99 -14.62 7.44
CA HIS A 366 2.47 -14.32 6.11
C HIS A 366 1.70 -13.15 5.45
N GLY A 367 1.58 -12.06 6.22
CA GLY A 367 0.86 -10.84 5.86
C GLY A 367 -0.67 -10.88 5.93
N PHE A 368 -1.28 -12.02 6.27
CA PHE A 368 -2.71 -12.11 6.57
C PHE A 368 -2.96 -11.95 8.07
N LEU A 369 -3.75 -10.94 8.43
CA LEU A 369 -4.15 -10.67 9.81
C LEU A 369 -5.54 -11.25 10.06
N GLU A 370 -5.63 -12.08 11.09
CA GLU A 370 -6.90 -12.56 11.61
C GLU A 370 -7.55 -11.52 12.52
N LEU A 371 -8.84 -11.27 12.31
CA LEU A 371 -9.66 -10.37 13.10
C LEU A 371 -11.00 -11.04 13.45
N PRO A 372 -11.64 -10.65 14.55
CA PRO A 372 -13.01 -11.06 14.83
C PRO A 372 -13.98 -10.54 13.75
N PHE A 373 -14.83 -11.43 13.25
CA PHE A 373 -16.00 -11.03 12.48
C PHE A 373 -17.06 -10.55 13.48
N VAL A 374 -17.21 -9.23 13.61
CA VAL A 374 -18.12 -8.63 14.60
C VAL A 374 -19.57 -8.89 14.18
N PRO A 375 -20.36 -9.66 14.96
CA PRO A 375 -21.77 -9.86 14.66
C PRO A 375 -22.55 -8.58 14.95
N GLY A 376 -23.32 -8.13 13.98
CA GLY A 376 -24.13 -6.93 14.12
C GLY A 376 -24.57 -6.35 12.79
N THR A 377 -25.14 -5.15 12.85
CA THR A 377 -25.65 -4.44 11.68
C THR A 377 -24.73 -3.26 11.33
N PRO A 378 -24.22 -3.17 10.09
CA PRO A 378 -23.52 -1.98 9.63
C PRO A 378 -24.42 -0.74 9.68
N LEU A 379 -23.85 0.41 10.07
CA LEU A 379 -24.58 1.67 10.00
C LEU A 379 -24.77 2.11 8.54
N ALA A 380 -25.94 2.68 8.26
CA ALA A 380 -26.19 3.47 7.04
C ALA A 380 -25.98 4.97 7.29
N ALA A 381 -26.22 5.43 8.52
CA ALA A 381 -26.05 6.81 8.98
C ALA A 381 -25.91 6.82 10.52
N CYS A 382 -25.58 7.98 11.09
CA CYS A 382 -25.69 8.25 12.52
C CYS A 382 -27.17 8.10 12.92
N GLY A 383 -27.43 7.31 13.96
CA GLY A 383 -28.81 7.07 14.42
C GLY A 383 -29.18 7.85 15.67
N SER A 384 -28.20 8.47 16.35
CA SER A 384 -28.39 9.16 17.62
C SER A 384 -27.18 9.97 18.06
N VAL A 385 -27.42 10.91 19.00
CA VAL A 385 -26.36 11.59 19.76
C VAL A 385 -25.40 10.61 20.45
N SER A 386 -25.88 9.44 20.89
CA SER A 386 -25.02 8.43 21.52
C SER A 386 -24.02 7.83 20.53
N ASP A 387 -24.42 7.64 19.27
CA ASP A 387 -23.52 7.20 18.20
C ASP A 387 -22.47 8.27 17.91
N ALA A 388 -22.89 9.52 17.80
CA ALA A 388 -21.98 10.64 17.60
C ALA A 388 -20.93 10.75 18.73
N VAL A 389 -21.34 10.57 19.99
CA VAL A 389 -20.41 10.53 21.14
C VAL A 389 -19.44 9.35 21.05
N ALA A 390 -19.91 8.17 20.60
CA ALA A 390 -19.04 7.00 20.43
C ALA A 390 -18.00 7.21 19.34
N VAL A 391 -18.42 7.78 18.20
CA VAL A 391 -17.52 8.17 17.10
C VAL A 391 -16.50 9.21 17.55
N GLY A 392 -16.94 10.27 18.24
CA GLY A 392 -16.05 11.30 18.77
C GLY A 392 -15.04 10.75 19.78
N THR A 393 -15.48 9.83 20.64
CA THR A 393 -14.59 9.12 21.58
C THR A 393 -13.56 8.28 20.84
N TYR A 394 -13.96 7.53 19.81
CA TYR A 394 -13.04 6.76 18.96
C TYR A 394 -11.98 7.65 18.33
N LEU A 395 -12.39 8.72 17.65
CA LEU A 395 -11.49 9.63 16.96
C LEU A 395 -10.53 10.33 17.92
N GLY A 396 -11.01 10.69 19.12
CA GLY A 396 -10.18 11.29 20.15
C GLY A 396 -9.12 10.32 20.67
N THR A 397 -9.48 9.03 20.81
CA THR A 397 -8.55 7.97 21.19
C THR A 397 -7.49 7.75 20.13
N VAL A 398 -7.86 7.65 18.84
CA VAL A 398 -6.91 7.48 17.72
C VAL A 398 -5.92 8.64 17.66
N ALA A 399 -6.42 9.88 17.71
CA ALA A 399 -5.57 11.08 17.66
C ALA A 399 -4.55 11.13 18.80
N ARG A 400 -4.96 10.73 20.01
CA ARG A 400 -4.10 10.70 21.19
C ARG A 400 -3.09 9.54 21.18
N ALA A 401 -3.47 8.40 20.62
CA ALA A 401 -2.64 7.19 20.62
C ALA A 401 -1.52 7.24 19.59
N PHE A 402 -1.74 7.91 18.46
CA PHE A 402 -0.80 7.92 17.34
C PHE A 402 -0.43 9.34 16.88
N PRO A 403 0.06 10.21 17.78
CA PRO A 403 0.44 11.57 17.42
C PRO A 403 1.66 11.57 16.49
N ARG A 404 1.75 12.60 15.66
CA ARG A 404 2.94 12.92 14.87
C ARG A 404 3.56 14.21 15.40
N GLN A 405 4.89 14.27 15.40
CA GLN A 405 5.62 15.43 15.90
C GLN A 405 5.51 16.62 14.94
N GLU A 406 5.59 16.35 13.64
CA GLU A 406 5.44 17.38 12.63
C GLU A 406 3.97 17.80 12.50
N PRO A 407 3.70 19.10 12.28
CA PRO A 407 2.36 19.59 12.08
C PRO A 407 1.73 19.00 10.80
N ALA A 408 0.41 19.10 10.72
CA ALA A 408 -0.37 18.69 9.57
C ALA A 408 0.02 19.49 8.33
N ASP A 409 0.34 18.79 7.23
CA ASP A 409 0.63 19.41 5.94
C ASP A 409 -0.69 19.67 5.19
N ALA A 410 -1.30 20.83 5.47
CA ALA A 410 -2.50 21.28 4.77
C ALA A 410 -2.21 21.75 3.34
N ALA A 411 -0.95 22.12 3.01
CA ALA A 411 -0.58 22.60 1.68
C ALA A 411 -0.58 21.47 0.65
N ALA A 412 -0.06 20.29 1.02
CA ALA A 412 -0.13 19.09 0.18
C ALA A 412 -1.58 18.68 -0.13
N LEU A 413 -2.51 18.90 0.81
CA LEU A 413 -3.95 18.69 0.56
C LEU A 413 -4.54 19.75 -0.35
N ALA A 414 -4.14 21.01 -0.21
CA ALA A 414 -4.71 22.13 -0.98
C ALA A 414 -4.64 21.90 -2.49
N GLN A 415 -3.51 21.43 -3.01
CA GLN A 415 -3.34 21.15 -4.44
C GLN A 415 -4.31 20.08 -4.96
N VAL A 416 -4.53 19.02 -4.17
CA VAL A 416 -5.47 17.93 -4.50
C VAL A 416 -6.89 18.45 -4.52
N ILE A 417 -7.24 19.22 -3.49
CA ILE A 417 -8.56 19.81 -3.31
C ILE A 417 -8.86 20.76 -4.46
N GLU A 418 -7.93 21.65 -4.79
CA GLU A 418 -8.04 22.61 -5.89
C GLU A 418 -8.30 21.89 -7.21
N THR A 419 -7.48 20.87 -7.51
CA THR A 419 -7.62 20.09 -8.74
C THR A 419 -8.96 19.36 -8.79
N ASN A 420 -9.35 18.67 -7.71
CA ASN A 420 -10.61 17.92 -7.69
C ASN A 420 -11.83 18.85 -7.73
N LEU A 421 -11.79 20.01 -7.07
CA LEU A 421 -12.88 20.98 -7.11
C LEU A 421 -13.05 21.58 -8.50
N ARG A 422 -11.95 21.97 -9.15
CA ARG A 422 -11.97 22.46 -10.53
C ARG A 422 -12.69 21.47 -11.45
N GLU A 423 -12.31 20.19 -11.36
CA GLU A 423 -12.86 19.13 -12.20
C GLU A 423 -14.31 18.76 -11.83
N LEU A 424 -14.72 18.90 -10.56
CA LEU A 424 -16.06 18.51 -10.10
C LEU A 424 -17.12 19.60 -10.29
N VAL A 425 -16.78 20.86 -10.02
CA VAL A 425 -17.73 21.99 -9.92
C VAL A 425 -17.32 23.22 -10.74
N GLY A 426 -16.20 23.19 -11.45
CA GLY A 426 -15.73 24.24 -12.37
C GLY A 426 -14.82 25.30 -11.75
N ASP A 427 -14.24 26.15 -12.60
CA ASP A 427 -13.20 27.13 -12.24
C ASP A 427 -13.67 28.22 -11.25
N ASP A 428 -14.95 28.61 -11.29
CA ASP A 428 -15.50 29.63 -10.38
C ASP A 428 -15.47 29.19 -8.91
N ALA A 429 -15.46 27.87 -8.65
CA ALA A 429 -15.32 27.32 -7.32
C ALA A 429 -13.89 27.48 -6.77
N VAL A 430 -12.87 27.40 -7.63
CA VAL A 430 -11.45 27.43 -7.23
C VAL A 430 -11.08 28.78 -6.61
N ARG A 431 -11.55 29.89 -7.19
CA ARG A 431 -11.36 31.24 -6.61
C ARG A 431 -11.92 31.37 -5.19
N ARG A 432 -12.91 30.54 -4.83
CA ARG A 432 -13.53 30.52 -3.49
C ARG A 432 -12.80 29.60 -2.52
N VAL A 433 -11.99 28.67 -3.04
CA VAL A 433 -11.12 27.78 -2.28
C VAL A 433 -9.89 28.52 -1.80
N ASP A 434 -9.37 29.49 -2.55
CA ASP A 434 -8.24 30.31 -2.11
C ASP A 434 -8.53 31.01 -0.77
N LEU A 435 -9.76 31.51 -0.58
CA LEU A 435 -10.19 32.08 0.70
C LEU A 435 -10.23 31.02 1.81
N LEU A 436 -10.74 29.82 1.54
CA LEU A 436 -10.80 28.70 2.49
C LEU A 436 -9.43 28.13 2.86
N VAL A 437 -8.51 28.05 1.90
CA VAL A 437 -7.12 27.61 2.11
C VAL A 437 -6.36 28.65 2.92
N ASN A 438 -6.60 29.94 2.66
CA ASN A 438 -6.03 31.02 3.47
C ASN A 438 -6.62 31.07 4.89
N GLU A 439 -7.86 30.61 5.08
CA GLU A 439 -8.52 30.43 6.39
C GLU A 439 -8.14 29.11 7.08
N ALA A 440 -7.47 28.18 6.39
CA ALA A 440 -7.09 26.90 6.97
C ALA A 440 -6.14 27.13 8.15
N PRO A 441 -6.45 26.61 9.36
CA PRO A 441 -5.59 26.83 10.51
C PRO A 441 -4.19 26.26 10.25
N ARG A 442 -3.16 27.08 10.46
CA ARG A 442 -1.76 26.67 10.40
C ARG A 442 -1.37 25.94 11.68
N ASP A 443 -0.34 25.09 11.59
CA ASP A 443 0.24 24.38 12.73
C ASP A 443 -0.78 23.52 13.50
N LEU A 444 -1.69 22.89 12.76
CA LEU A 444 -2.62 21.93 13.34
C LEU A 444 -1.86 20.69 13.85
N PRO A 445 -2.27 20.13 15.01
CA PRO A 445 -1.77 18.83 15.44
C PRO A 445 -1.99 17.79 14.33
N SER A 446 -1.00 16.93 14.11
CA SER A 446 -1.09 15.81 13.17
C SER A 446 -1.07 14.48 13.91
N ALA A 447 -1.74 13.48 13.34
CA ALA A 447 -1.69 12.10 13.83
C ALA A 447 -1.68 11.11 12.66
N TYR A 448 -1.32 9.86 12.93
CA TYR A 448 -1.71 8.74 12.08
C TYR A 448 -3.18 8.43 12.35
N ILE A 449 -4.05 9.25 11.75
CA ILE A 449 -5.51 9.20 11.84
C ILE A 449 -6.06 7.86 11.32
N ASP A 450 -7.36 7.64 11.44
CA ASP A 450 -7.99 6.48 10.79
C ASP A 450 -7.96 6.68 9.27
N GLY A 451 -8.43 7.84 8.79
CA GLY A 451 -8.36 8.25 7.39
C GLY A 451 -9.61 7.89 6.57
N ARG A 452 -10.45 6.94 7.03
CA ARG A 452 -11.64 6.47 6.30
C ARG A 452 -12.84 6.25 7.22
N MET A 453 -13.89 7.04 7.05
CA MET A 453 -15.05 7.07 7.96
C MET A 453 -16.36 6.54 7.32
N LEU A 454 -16.28 5.53 6.45
CA LEU A 454 -17.49 5.04 5.77
C LEU A 454 -18.49 4.47 6.79
N ALA A 455 -19.78 4.80 6.63
CA ALA A 455 -20.82 4.38 7.56
C ALA A 455 -20.86 2.86 7.78
N HIS A 456 -20.72 2.07 6.70
CA HIS A 456 -20.78 0.61 6.77
C HIS A 456 -19.59 -0.06 7.48
N GLU A 457 -18.55 0.70 7.83
CA GLU A 457 -17.42 0.20 8.63
C GLU A 457 -17.67 0.33 10.15
N TRP A 458 -18.80 0.93 10.53
CA TRP A 458 -19.27 1.02 11.90
C TRP A 458 -20.35 -0.03 12.12
N ILE A 459 -20.07 -1.02 12.96
CA ILE A 459 -20.98 -2.13 13.24
C ILE A 459 -21.64 -1.91 14.59
N ARG A 460 -22.96 -1.89 14.62
CA ARG A 460 -23.73 -1.97 15.87
C ARG A 460 -23.82 -3.43 16.29
N ALA A 461 -23.11 -3.78 17.36
CA ALA A 461 -23.07 -5.14 17.87
C ALA A 461 -24.41 -5.58 18.47
N ASP A 462 -24.78 -6.84 18.24
CA ASP A 462 -26.03 -7.44 18.70
C ASP A 462 -26.14 -7.52 20.24
N ALA A 463 -27.36 -7.38 20.76
CA ALA A 463 -27.61 -7.35 22.21
C ALA A 463 -27.39 -8.70 22.93
N SER A 464 -27.39 -9.83 22.22
CA SER A 464 -27.11 -11.17 22.77
C SER A 464 -25.63 -11.36 23.10
N ASP A 465 -24.73 -10.73 22.33
CA ASP A 465 -23.29 -10.68 22.61
C ASP A 465 -22.94 -9.75 23.79
N ARG A 466 -23.86 -8.85 24.17
CA ARG A 466 -23.69 -7.95 25.34
C ARG A 466 -23.86 -8.65 26.69
N ARG A 467 -24.39 -9.88 26.72
CA ARG A 467 -24.78 -10.61 27.95
C ARG A 467 -23.82 -11.72 28.39
N HIS A 468 -22.90 -12.18 27.54
CA HIS A 468 -22.08 -13.38 27.82
C HIS A 468 -20.62 -13.12 28.22
N THR A 469 -20.16 -11.86 28.32
CA THR A 469 -18.77 -11.56 28.69
C THR A 469 -18.70 -10.62 29.90
N SER A 470 -18.19 -11.14 31.02
CA SER A 470 -17.75 -10.38 32.20
C SER A 470 -16.44 -9.61 31.97
N ASP A 471 -15.88 -9.65 30.76
CA ASP A 471 -14.61 -9.03 30.42
C ASP A 471 -14.76 -7.50 30.23
N ALA A 472 -13.92 -6.75 30.93
CA ALA A 472 -13.85 -5.29 30.88
C ALA A 472 -13.30 -4.75 29.55
N ARG A 473 -12.80 -5.64 28.66
CA ARG A 473 -12.34 -5.30 27.30
C ARG A 473 -13.43 -5.53 26.25
N ARG A 474 -14.50 -4.72 26.33
CA ARG A 474 -15.61 -4.77 25.36
C ARG A 474 -15.26 -4.01 24.07
N PRO A 475 -15.33 -4.64 22.89
CA PRO A 475 -15.28 -3.89 21.63
C PRO A 475 -16.49 -2.94 21.57
N GLY A 476 -16.24 -1.66 21.29
CA GLY A 476 -17.29 -0.66 21.00
C GLY A 476 -17.91 0.06 22.19
N GLY A 477 -17.32 -0.10 23.39
CA GLY A 477 -17.69 0.68 24.58
C GLY A 477 -19.15 0.54 25.01
N ALA A 478 -19.66 1.53 25.75
CA ALA A 478 -21.01 1.48 26.34
C ALA A 478 -22.16 1.50 25.32
N ASN A 479 -21.94 2.06 24.12
CA ASN A 479 -22.95 2.14 23.05
C ASN A 479 -22.93 0.90 22.11
N GLY A 480 -21.89 0.06 22.20
CA GLY A 480 -21.78 -1.16 21.39
C GLY A 480 -21.53 -0.90 19.91
N LEU A 481 -20.93 0.24 19.58
CA LEU A 481 -20.57 0.61 18.20
C LEU A 481 -19.09 0.34 17.96
N VAL A 482 -18.76 -0.50 16.98
CA VAL A 482 -17.40 -0.97 16.70
C VAL A 482 -16.96 -0.53 15.31
N LYS A 483 -15.82 0.17 15.19
CA LYS A 483 -15.15 0.40 13.91
C LYS A 483 -14.34 -0.85 13.53
N VAL A 484 -14.63 -1.44 12.36
CA VAL A 484 -14.03 -2.74 11.95
C VAL A 484 -12.91 -2.63 10.91
N ASP A 485 -12.61 -1.42 10.42
CA ASP A 485 -11.48 -1.19 9.51
C ASP A 485 -10.72 0.08 9.85
N ALA A 486 -9.62 -0.05 10.60
CA ALA A 486 -8.93 1.07 11.25
C ALA A 486 -7.39 1.00 11.20
N LEU A 487 -6.83 0.09 10.39
CA LEU A 487 -5.45 -0.35 10.61
C LEU A 487 -4.39 0.51 9.91
N ASP A 488 -4.64 0.96 8.68
CA ASP A 488 -3.53 1.39 7.84
C ASP A 488 -3.83 2.54 6.87
N HIS A 489 -5.05 3.09 6.82
CA HIS A 489 -5.39 4.07 5.76
C HIS A 489 -4.54 5.35 5.80
N ALA A 490 -4.18 5.87 6.98
CA ALA A 490 -3.26 7.01 7.09
C ALA A 490 -1.81 6.71 6.63
N ARG A 491 -1.48 5.44 6.38
CA ARG A 491 -0.20 4.99 5.82
C ARG A 491 -0.34 4.56 4.37
N ASP A 492 -1.55 4.49 3.82
CA ASP A 492 -1.76 4.09 2.44
C ASP A 492 -1.30 5.18 1.46
N HIS A 493 -1.21 4.82 0.19
CA HIS A 493 -0.85 5.71 -0.92
C HIS A 493 -2.02 6.60 -1.36
N PHE A 494 -3.24 6.36 -0.88
CA PHE A 494 -4.36 7.30 -0.99
C PHE A 494 -4.19 8.50 -0.05
N TYR A 495 -4.69 9.67 -0.43
CA TYR A 495 -4.83 10.80 0.51
C TYR A 495 -5.76 10.43 1.68
N PRO A 496 -5.54 10.95 2.90
CA PRO A 496 -4.75 12.14 3.22
C PRO A 496 -3.33 11.89 3.77
N GLY A 497 -2.91 10.65 4.00
CA GLY A 497 -1.72 10.35 4.80
C GLY A 497 -1.88 10.77 6.28
N PRO A 498 -0.78 10.94 7.04
CA PRO A 498 -0.83 11.54 8.38
C PRO A 498 -1.35 12.98 8.30
N GLN A 499 -2.38 13.29 9.09
CA GLN A 499 -3.12 14.55 8.94
C GLN A 499 -3.72 15.00 10.28
N SER A 500 -4.30 16.20 10.31
CA SER A 500 -5.09 16.67 11.44
C SER A 500 -6.29 15.76 11.70
N PRO A 501 -6.64 15.45 12.97
CA PRO A 501 -7.88 14.73 13.31
C PRO A 501 -9.15 15.41 12.79
N ALA A 502 -9.08 16.70 12.45
CA ALA A 502 -10.17 17.41 11.78
C ALA A 502 -10.59 16.76 10.45
N TRP A 503 -9.69 16.04 9.76
CA TRP A 503 -10.04 15.23 8.59
C TRP A 503 -11.06 14.15 8.93
N ASP A 504 -10.78 13.32 9.94
CA ASP A 504 -11.68 12.23 10.34
C ASP A 504 -12.98 12.76 10.95
N LEU A 505 -12.93 13.87 11.70
CA LEU A 505 -14.13 14.51 12.23
C LEU A 505 -15.04 15.03 11.10
N ALA A 506 -14.46 15.67 10.09
CA ALA A 506 -15.20 16.12 8.90
C ALA A 506 -15.76 14.92 8.13
N ALA A 507 -14.95 13.88 7.92
CA ALA A 507 -15.34 12.67 7.25
C ALA A 507 -16.50 11.97 7.96
N ALA A 508 -16.41 11.79 9.28
CA ALA A 508 -17.45 11.15 10.08
C ALA A 508 -18.75 11.94 10.06
N SER A 509 -18.70 13.26 10.23
CA SER A 509 -19.87 14.14 10.13
C SER A 509 -20.61 13.96 8.79
N LEU A 510 -19.87 13.93 7.68
CA LEU A 510 -20.47 13.86 6.35
C LEU A 510 -20.91 12.45 5.95
N GLU A 511 -20.09 11.42 6.19
CA GLU A 511 -20.41 10.04 5.81
C GLU A 511 -21.53 9.44 6.66
N LEU A 512 -21.61 9.83 7.93
CA LEU A 512 -22.68 9.40 8.82
C LEU A 512 -23.90 10.33 8.75
N GLY A 513 -23.84 11.41 7.97
CA GLY A 513 -24.98 12.33 7.79
C GLY A 513 -25.43 13.00 9.09
N MET A 514 -24.49 13.36 9.96
CA MET A 514 -24.79 13.94 11.28
C MET A 514 -25.48 15.30 11.16
N ASP A 515 -26.49 15.53 12.00
CA ASP A 515 -27.07 16.85 12.18
C ASP A 515 -26.22 17.76 13.09
N GLY A 516 -26.69 18.98 13.35
CA GLY A 516 -25.95 19.95 14.17
C GLY A 516 -25.77 19.53 15.64
N ALA A 517 -26.74 18.82 16.22
CA ALA A 517 -26.67 18.35 17.60
C ALA A 517 -25.73 17.14 17.72
N GLU A 518 -25.78 16.23 16.75
CA GLU A 518 -24.90 15.07 16.66
C GLU A 518 -23.45 15.49 16.42
N GLU A 519 -23.20 16.40 15.47
CA GLU A 519 -21.87 16.93 15.20
C GLU A 519 -21.26 17.59 16.44
N LEU A 520 -22.06 18.40 17.16
CA LEU A 520 -21.60 19.04 18.39
C LEU A 520 -21.23 18.00 19.45
N ALA A 521 -22.05 16.97 19.64
CA ALA A 521 -21.78 15.91 20.60
C ALA A 521 -20.54 15.07 20.25
N MET A 522 -20.31 14.82 18.96
CA MET A 522 -19.09 14.17 18.47
C MET A 522 -17.85 15.03 18.79
N LEU A 523 -17.90 16.33 18.50
CA LEU A 523 -16.80 17.27 18.76
C LEU A 523 -16.49 17.36 20.26
N ASP A 524 -17.52 17.48 21.11
CA ASP A 524 -17.36 17.57 22.56
C ASP A 524 -16.74 16.28 23.13
N ALA A 525 -17.17 15.12 22.63
CA ALA A 525 -16.59 13.83 23.02
C ALA A 525 -15.13 13.69 22.57
N PHE A 526 -14.82 14.11 21.34
CA PHE A 526 -13.46 14.15 20.81
C PHE A 526 -12.55 15.02 21.70
N GLU A 527 -12.92 16.28 21.94
CA GLU A 527 -12.11 17.25 22.70
C GLU A 527 -11.84 16.76 24.13
N ARG A 528 -12.82 16.10 24.75
CA ARG A 528 -12.67 15.52 26.09
C ARG A 528 -11.59 14.44 26.13
N VAL A 529 -11.47 13.63 25.07
CA VAL A 529 -10.53 12.50 25.00
C VAL A 529 -9.16 12.92 24.47
N SER A 530 -9.13 13.66 23.36
CA SER A 530 -7.89 14.08 22.67
C SER A 530 -7.18 15.24 23.35
N ARG A 531 -7.94 16.09 24.07
CA ARG A 531 -7.51 17.42 24.54
C ARG A 531 -7.19 18.42 23.42
N ASP A 532 -7.54 18.09 22.18
CA ASP A 532 -7.37 18.96 21.02
C ASP A 532 -8.66 19.75 20.75
N ARG A 533 -8.64 21.05 21.04
CA ARG A 533 -9.74 21.99 20.71
C ARG A 533 -9.55 22.70 19.37
N ARG A 534 -8.38 22.56 18.74
CA ARG A 534 -8.05 23.25 17.48
C ARG A 534 -8.74 22.59 16.29
N ALA A 535 -8.96 21.27 16.34
CA ALA A 535 -9.63 20.53 15.28
C ALA A 535 -11.03 21.11 14.94
N ARG A 536 -11.79 21.58 15.95
CA ARG A 536 -13.10 22.21 15.76
C ARG A 536 -13.02 23.44 14.84
N GLY A 537 -12.01 24.29 15.03
CA GLY A 537 -11.80 25.49 14.21
C GLY A 537 -11.47 25.18 12.74
N ALA A 538 -10.92 23.99 12.46
CA ALA A 538 -10.56 23.57 11.12
C ALA A 538 -11.69 22.80 10.39
N LEU A 539 -12.78 22.44 11.08
CA LEU A 539 -13.77 21.49 10.59
C LEU A 539 -14.41 21.92 9.27
N ALA A 540 -14.73 23.21 9.10
CA ALA A 540 -15.35 23.70 7.88
C ALA A 540 -14.44 23.55 6.65
N PHE A 541 -13.14 23.81 6.80
CA PHE A 541 -12.15 23.56 5.76
C PHE A 541 -12.08 22.06 5.43
N TYR A 542 -11.95 21.22 6.46
CA TYR A 542 -11.80 19.77 6.25
C TYR A 542 -13.06 19.12 5.66
N LYS A 543 -14.26 19.65 5.90
CA LYS A 543 -15.49 19.20 5.22
C LYS A 543 -15.44 19.41 3.71
N ILE A 544 -14.94 20.56 3.26
CA ILE A 544 -14.74 20.82 1.82
C ILE A 544 -13.60 19.95 1.28
N ALA A 545 -12.49 19.87 2.01
CA ALA A 545 -11.34 19.05 1.64
C ALA A 545 -11.73 17.58 1.42
N TYR A 546 -12.44 17.02 2.39
CA TYR A 546 -12.93 15.64 2.37
C TYR A 546 -13.91 15.41 1.22
N ALA A 547 -14.91 16.30 1.06
CA ALA A 547 -15.89 16.17 -0.02
C ALA A 547 -15.25 16.27 -1.41
N ALA A 548 -14.26 17.15 -1.59
CA ALA A 548 -13.48 17.26 -2.82
C ALA A 548 -12.69 15.97 -3.11
N PHE A 549 -12.00 15.44 -2.10
CA PHE A 549 -11.28 14.17 -2.22
C PHE A 549 -12.23 13.01 -2.56
N ARG A 550 -13.34 12.87 -1.84
CA ARG A 550 -14.32 11.81 -2.06
C ARG A 550 -15.04 11.90 -3.40
N GLY A 551 -15.37 13.11 -3.85
CA GLY A 551 -15.88 13.34 -5.20
C GLY A 551 -14.85 12.99 -6.27
N GLY A 552 -13.58 13.34 -6.07
CA GLY A 552 -12.48 13.03 -6.99
C GLY A 552 -12.24 11.52 -7.10
N TYR A 553 -12.19 10.81 -5.97
CA TYR A 553 -12.10 9.35 -5.93
C TYR A 553 -13.28 8.69 -6.62
N ALA A 554 -14.51 9.12 -6.33
CA ALA A 554 -15.70 8.57 -6.94
C ALA A 554 -15.74 8.83 -8.46
N SER A 555 -15.23 9.97 -8.94
CA SER A 555 -15.13 10.23 -10.37
C SER A 555 -14.12 9.31 -11.04
N MET A 556 -12.91 9.18 -10.48
CA MET A 556 -11.90 8.28 -11.04
C MET A 556 -12.40 6.82 -11.05
N ALA A 557 -13.05 6.37 -9.98
CA ALA A 557 -13.61 5.02 -9.87
C ALA A 557 -14.79 4.79 -10.84
N ALA A 558 -15.60 5.81 -11.10
CA ALA A 558 -16.67 5.72 -12.10
C ALA A 558 -16.10 5.54 -13.51
N ASP A 559 -15.01 6.24 -13.83
CA ASP A 559 -14.36 6.18 -15.13
C ASP A 559 -13.61 4.85 -15.34
N SER A 560 -12.89 4.37 -14.33
CA SER A 560 -12.15 3.08 -14.41
C SER A 560 -13.08 1.86 -14.48
N LEU A 561 -14.29 1.97 -13.94
CA LEU A 561 -15.31 0.91 -13.92
C LEU A 561 -16.49 1.19 -14.88
N ALA A 562 -16.27 2.05 -15.88
CA ALA A 562 -17.28 2.42 -16.84
C ALA A 562 -17.90 1.19 -17.52
N GLY A 563 -19.23 1.22 -17.70
CA GLY A 563 -19.99 0.11 -18.28
C GLY A 563 -20.44 -0.97 -17.28
N GLY A 564 -19.97 -0.94 -16.03
CA GLY A 564 -20.41 -1.85 -14.96
C GLY A 564 -21.39 -1.22 -13.96
N SER A 565 -22.02 -2.06 -13.13
CA SER A 565 -22.91 -1.62 -12.05
C SER A 565 -22.18 -0.79 -10.99
N GLU A 566 -20.93 -1.15 -10.64
CA GLU A 566 -20.11 -0.38 -9.71
C GLU A 566 -19.76 1.01 -10.27
N GLY A 567 -19.48 1.13 -11.57
CA GLY A 567 -19.28 2.44 -12.21
C GLY A 567 -20.49 3.36 -12.04
N GLN A 568 -21.71 2.81 -12.17
CA GLN A 568 -22.95 3.56 -11.92
C GLN A 568 -23.13 3.94 -10.45
N ARG A 569 -22.75 3.06 -9.50
CA ARG A 569 -22.77 3.40 -8.06
C ARG A 569 -21.82 4.54 -7.76
N PHE A 570 -20.59 4.48 -8.28
CA PHE A 570 -19.61 5.55 -8.10
C PHE A 570 -20.04 6.86 -8.77
N ALA A 571 -20.69 6.81 -9.93
CA ALA A 571 -21.28 8.01 -10.54
C ALA A 571 -22.31 8.67 -9.61
N ARG A 572 -23.20 7.88 -8.96
CA ARG A 572 -24.14 8.40 -7.96
C ARG A 572 -23.44 9.02 -6.75
N VAL A 573 -22.38 8.38 -6.25
CA VAL A 573 -21.57 8.90 -5.13
C VAL A 573 -20.91 10.23 -5.52
N ARG A 574 -20.29 10.30 -6.70
CA ARG A 574 -19.68 11.52 -7.26
C ARG A 574 -20.70 12.66 -7.33
N ASP A 575 -21.89 12.39 -7.87
CA ASP A 575 -22.93 13.41 -8.04
C ASP A 575 -23.48 13.89 -6.69
N GLY A 576 -23.52 13.01 -5.68
CA GLY A 576 -23.83 13.37 -4.30
C GLY A 576 -22.83 14.38 -3.72
N TRP A 577 -21.53 14.10 -3.83
CA TRP A 577 -20.48 15.01 -3.37
C TRP A 577 -20.45 16.33 -4.13
N ARG A 578 -20.69 16.30 -5.44
CA ARG A 578 -20.81 17.51 -6.26
C ARG A 578 -21.92 18.43 -5.74
N ARG A 579 -23.13 17.90 -5.53
CA ARG A 579 -24.26 18.69 -4.99
C ARG A 579 -23.96 19.26 -3.60
N TYR A 580 -23.31 18.46 -2.74
CA TYR A 580 -22.88 18.94 -1.43
C TYR A 580 -21.92 20.12 -1.56
N LEU A 581 -20.91 20.02 -2.42
CA LEU A 581 -19.91 21.06 -2.65
C LEU A 581 -20.54 22.33 -3.23
N GLU A 582 -21.42 22.22 -4.23
CA GLU A 582 -22.17 23.35 -4.79
C GLU A 582 -22.98 24.08 -3.71
N SER A 583 -23.71 23.33 -2.87
CA SER A 583 -24.51 23.89 -1.78
C SER A 583 -23.66 24.53 -0.68
N ALA A 584 -22.56 23.87 -0.27
CA ALA A 584 -21.66 24.37 0.76
C ALA A 584 -20.94 25.66 0.33
N LEU A 585 -20.50 25.72 -0.93
CA LEU A 585 -19.87 26.91 -1.50
C LEU A 585 -20.89 28.04 -1.70
N ALA A 586 -22.16 27.74 -2.04
CA ALA A 586 -23.20 28.75 -2.20
C ALA A 586 -23.64 29.40 -0.87
N ARG A 587 -23.80 28.62 0.20
CA ARG A 587 -24.21 29.15 1.53
C ARG A 587 -23.22 30.15 2.14
N ARG A 588 -21.95 30.07 1.78
CA ARG A 588 -20.93 31.05 2.19
C ARG A 588 -20.95 32.35 1.36
N LEU A 589 -21.74 32.43 0.27
CA LEU A 589 -21.88 33.63 -0.57
C LEU A 589 -22.98 34.58 -0.09
N THR A 590 -23.90 34.11 0.75
CA THR A 590 -24.85 34.99 1.44
C THR A 590 -24.15 35.60 2.64
N PRO A 591 -23.90 36.93 2.67
CA PRO A 591 -23.51 37.59 3.91
C PRO A 591 -24.59 37.29 4.95
N SER A 592 -24.19 36.93 6.17
CA SER A 592 -25.09 36.98 7.32
C SER A 592 -25.74 38.35 7.31
N ALA A 593 -27.04 38.43 7.04
CA ALA A 593 -27.78 39.68 7.15
C ALA A 593 -27.60 40.18 8.60
N PRO A 594 -27.32 41.49 8.79
CA PRO A 594 -26.91 42.05 10.07
C PRO A 594 -27.95 41.87 11.18
#